data_AF-A0A0Q9QLB5-F1
#
_entry.id   AF-A0A0Q9QLB5-F1
#
_cell.length_a   1.000
_cell.length_b   1.000
_cell.length_c   1.000
_cell.angle_alpha   90.00
_cell.angle_beta   90.00
_cell.angle_gamma   90.00
#
_symmetry.space_group_name_H-M   'P 1'
#
loop_
_entity.id
_entity.type
_entity.pdbx_description
1 polymer ?
#
loop_
_entity_poly.entity_id
_entity_poly.type
_entity_poly.pdbx_seq_one_letter_code
_entity_poly.pdbx_strand_id
1 'polypeptide(L)'
;MARVLEIDPAFLDDPSSYFAGRGASHPLRARDTARAPHSVPGATRTQPTLIANGDHDRMVSSVLSEELHRRIQGSELIIYPGSGQGGIFQFHDRFAPMVVDFLGASA
;
A
#
# COMPACT_ATOMS: atom_id res chain seq x y z
N MET A 1 -3.53 -17.24 -8.39
CA MET A 1 -3.13 -16.13 -9.29
C MET A 1 -2.29 -15.14 -8.51
N ALA A 2 -1.06 -14.88 -8.97
CA ALA A 2 -0.12 -13.96 -8.35
C ALA A 2 -0.59 -12.52 -8.43
N ARG A 3 -0.12 -11.66 -7.52
CA ARG A 3 -0.43 -10.22 -7.51
C ARG A 3 0.83 -9.38 -7.39
N VAL A 4 0.93 -8.35 -8.21
CA VAL A 4 1.91 -7.27 -8.08
C VAL A 4 1.19 -6.09 -7.43
N LEU A 5 1.72 -5.61 -6.31
CA LEU A 5 1.23 -4.42 -5.62
C LEU A 5 2.23 -3.28 -5.86
N GLU A 6 1.89 -2.42 -6.83
CA GLU A 6 2.36 -1.05 -6.85
C GLU A 6 1.38 -0.24 -6.00
N ILE A 7 1.86 0.55 -5.04
CA ILE A 7 0.95 1.30 -4.16
C ILE A 7 0.47 2.56 -4.89
N ASP A 8 -0.56 2.37 -5.72
CA ASP A 8 -1.32 3.39 -6.43
C ASP A 8 -2.42 3.99 -5.50
N PRO A 9 -2.66 5.32 -5.50
CA PRO A 9 -3.64 6.00 -4.64
C PRO A 9 -5.11 5.53 -4.72
N ALA A 10 -5.48 4.60 -5.61
CA ALA A 10 -6.85 4.09 -5.72
C ALA A 10 -7.41 3.35 -4.47
N PHE A 11 -6.64 3.19 -3.39
CA PHE A 11 -7.13 2.70 -2.09
C PHE A 11 -7.57 3.82 -1.12
N LEU A 12 -7.56 5.10 -1.56
CA LEU A 12 -7.85 6.27 -0.71
C LEU A 12 -9.12 7.06 -1.07
N ASP A 13 -10.01 6.52 -1.90
CA ASP A 13 -11.32 7.13 -2.21
C ASP A 13 -12.46 6.62 -1.28
N ASP A 14 -12.29 6.79 0.04
CA ASP A 14 -13.43 6.84 0.97
C ASP A 14 -13.83 8.31 1.19
N PRO A 15 -14.98 8.78 0.67
CA PRO A 15 -15.40 10.20 0.69
C PRO A 15 -15.66 10.79 2.09
N SER A 16 -15.55 9.99 3.15
CA SER A 16 -15.91 10.38 4.52
C SER A 16 -14.89 11.31 5.21
N SER A 17 -13.76 11.63 4.57
CA SER A 17 -12.57 12.18 5.25
C SER A 17 -12.34 13.69 5.06
N TYR A 18 -13.16 14.38 4.25
CA TYR A 18 -13.02 15.81 3.98
C TYR A 18 -14.21 16.60 4.54
N PHE A 19 -14.25 16.91 5.83
CA PHE A 19 -14.82 18.16 6.38
C PHE A 19 -14.66 18.18 7.91
N ALA A 20 -13.62 18.86 8.40
CA ALA A 20 -13.65 19.46 9.74
C ALA A 20 -12.68 20.64 9.82
N GLY A 21 -13.23 21.87 9.87
CA GLY A 21 -12.56 23.00 10.49
C GLY A 21 -12.87 24.39 9.91
N ARG A 22 -13.90 25.07 10.46
CA ARG A 22 -13.82 26.39 11.16
C ARG A 22 -15.16 26.67 11.86
N GLY A 23 -15.08 27.34 13.01
CA GLY A 23 -16.00 27.18 14.14
C GLY A 23 -17.35 27.91 14.08
N ALA A 24 -18.29 27.37 14.86
CA ALA A 24 -19.32 28.09 15.61
C ALA A 24 -19.97 27.13 16.62
N SER A 25 -20.25 27.66 17.81
CA SER A 25 -20.61 26.97 19.05
C SER A 25 -21.98 26.29 19.02
N HIS A 26 -22.05 24.99 19.33
CA HIS A 26 -23.26 24.30 19.82
C HIS A 26 -22.87 22.99 20.55
N PRO A 27 -23.45 22.65 21.71
CA PRO A 27 -23.02 21.47 22.47
C PRO A 27 -23.71 20.22 21.92
N LEU A 28 -22.93 19.30 21.35
CA LEU A 28 -23.43 17.98 20.97
C LEU A 28 -22.62 16.88 21.65
N ARG A 29 -23.39 16.00 22.30
CA ARG A 29 -23.02 14.82 23.09
C ARG A 29 -22.01 13.91 22.40
N ALA A 30 -21.10 13.38 23.22
CA ALA A 30 -20.14 12.33 22.90
C ALA A 30 -20.77 11.18 22.10
N ARG A 31 -20.16 10.87 20.95
CA ARG A 31 -20.25 9.58 20.29
C ARG A 31 -18.83 9.10 20.09
N ASP A 32 -18.44 8.08 20.85
CA ASP A 32 -17.23 7.31 20.63
C ASP A 32 -17.33 6.64 19.25
N THR A 33 -16.74 7.26 18.23
CA THR A 33 -16.50 6.61 16.93
C THR A 33 -15.01 6.30 16.80
N ALA A 34 -14.54 5.35 17.60
CA ALA A 34 -13.33 4.61 17.24
C ALA A 34 -13.70 3.73 16.03
N ARG A 35 -13.53 4.26 14.81
CA ARG A 35 -13.57 3.45 13.59
C ARG A 35 -12.34 2.53 13.65
N ALA A 36 -12.56 1.27 13.99
CA ALA A 36 -11.50 0.26 13.92
C ALA A 36 -10.93 0.22 12.49
N PRO A 37 -9.61 0.11 12.32
CA PRO A 37 -9.00 -0.01 11.00
C PRO A 37 -9.54 -1.25 10.29
N HIS A 38 -9.81 -1.11 8.98
CA HIS A 38 -10.27 -2.18 8.11
C HIS A 38 -9.20 -3.27 8.01
N SER A 39 -9.25 -4.24 8.90
CA SER A 39 -8.52 -5.49 8.77
C SER A 39 -9.53 -6.56 9.10
N VAL A 40 -10.00 -7.27 8.08
CA VAL A 40 -10.85 -8.46 8.29
C VAL A 40 -9.98 -9.47 9.06
N PRO A 41 -10.28 -9.77 10.33
CA PRO A 41 -9.50 -10.73 11.09
C PRO A 41 -9.65 -12.10 10.44
N GLY A 42 -8.53 -12.74 10.06
CA GLY A 42 -8.50 -14.12 9.55
C GLY A 42 -8.39 -14.29 8.03
N ALA A 43 -8.26 -13.24 7.24
CA ALA A 43 -7.94 -13.38 5.81
C ALA A 43 -6.43 -13.65 5.62
N THR A 44 -6.01 -14.90 5.76
CA THR A 44 -4.65 -15.31 5.38
C THR A 44 -4.48 -15.08 3.87
N ARG A 45 -3.60 -14.15 3.52
CA ARG A 45 -3.25 -13.81 2.14
C ARG A 45 -2.26 -14.87 1.63
N THR A 46 -2.76 -15.86 0.88
CA THR A 46 -1.97 -17.02 0.44
C THR A 46 -1.40 -16.90 -0.97
N GLN A 47 -1.90 -15.97 -1.79
CA GLN A 47 -1.34 -15.75 -3.11
C GLN A 47 0.09 -15.18 -3.04
N PRO A 48 1.00 -15.64 -3.92
CA PRO A 48 2.28 -14.98 -4.13
C PRO A 48 2.06 -13.48 -4.36
N THR A 49 2.81 -12.66 -3.63
CA THR A 49 2.68 -11.20 -3.66
C THR A 49 4.06 -10.55 -3.83
N LEU A 50 4.22 -9.77 -4.90
CA LEU A 50 5.37 -8.90 -5.10
C LEU A 50 5.00 -7.45 -4.74
N ILE A 51 5.79 -6.80 -3.89
CA ILE A 51 5.63 -5.42 -3.46
C ILE A 51 6.81 -4.61 -4.02
N ALA A 52 6.53 -3.49 -4.69
CA ALA A 52 7.57 -2.63 -5.26
C ALA A 52 7.30 -1.15 -4.92
N ASN A 53 8.32 -0.44 -4.44
CA ASN A 53 8.21 0.98 -4.07
C ASN A 53 9.52 1.75 -4.31
N GLY A 54 9.42 3.06 -4.45
CA GLY A 54 10.58 3.96 -4.34
C GLY A 54 10.85 4.39 -2.89
N ASP A 55 12.11 4.63 -2.51
CA ASP A 55 12.47 5.13 -1.17
C ASP A 55 12.21 6.64 -0.99
N HIS A 56 12.04 7.39 -2.07
CA HIS A 56 11.65 8.80 -2.11
C HIS A 56 10.20 8.99 -2.57
N ASP A 57 9.37 7.95 -2.53
CA ASP A 57 7.95 8.09 -2.79
C ASP A 57 7.31 8.98 -1.71
N ARG A 58 6.78 10.12 -2.15
CA ARG A 58 6.15 11.13 -1.30
C ARG A 58 4.69 10.85 -1.01
N MET A 59 4.06 9.98 -1.80
CA MET A 59 2.67 9.61 -1.62
C MET A 59 2.55 8.38 -0.72
N VAL A 60 3.47 7.43 -0.87
CA VAL A 60 3.49 6.20 -0.09
C VAL A 60 4.90 5.92 0.44
N SER A 61 5.08 6.09 1.75
CA SER A 61 6.37 5.81 2.38
C SER A 61 6.77 4.34 2.24
N SER A 62 8.05 4.10 1.94
CA SER A 62 8.67 2.77 1.93
C SER A 62 8.47 1.99 3.24
N VAL A 63 8.36 2.68 4.38
CA VAL A 63 8.07 2.07 5.69
C VAL A 63 6.73 1.31 5.67
N LEU A 64 5.72 1.82 4.95
CA LEU A 64 4.44 1.11 4.81
C LEU A 64 4.58 -0.15 3.95
N SER A 65 5.46 -0.13 2.95
CA SER A 65 5.77 -1.30 2.13
C SER A 65 6.49 -2.39 2.93
N GLU A 66 7.41 -2.01 3.81
CA GLU A 66 8.06 -2.94 4.75
C GLU A 66 7.06 -3.57 5.73
N GLU A 67 6.14 -2.77 6.26
CA GLU A 67 5.09 -3.28 7.15
C GLU A 67 4.14 -4.22 6.42
N LEU A 68 3.79 -3.91 5.15
CA LEU A 68 2.98 -4.78 4.32
C LEU A 68 3.69 -6.11 4.05
N HIS A 69 4.99 -6.08 3.78
CA HIS A 69 5.81 -7.28 3.59
C HIS A 69 5.84 -8.16 4.85
N ARG A 70 5.97 -7.56 6.04
CA ARG A 70 5.87 -8.31 7.32
C ARG A 70 4.52 -8.97 7.53
N ARG A 71 3.43 -8.32 7.09
CA ARG A 71 2.05 -8.83 7.25
C ARG A 71 1.71 -9.91 6.23
N ILE A 72 2.23 -9.81 5.02
CA ILE A 72 2.00 -10.79 3.95
C ILE A 72 3.16 -11.80 3.96
N GLN A 73 2.96 -12.90 4.66
CA GLN A 73 3.92 -13.99 4.69
C GLN A 73 4.21 -14.52 3.28
N GLY A 74 5.49 -14.73 2.97
CA GLY A 74 5.93 -15.19 1.65
C GLY A 74 5.83 -14.14 0.54
N SER A 75 5.58 -12.86 0.87
CA SER A 75 5.73 -11.79 -0.11
C SER A 75 7.19 -11.51 -0.43
N GLU A 76 7.43 -10.91 -1.60
CA GLU A 76 8.72 -10.33 -1.98
C GLU A 76 8.61 -8.81 -1.95
N LEU A 77 9.69 -8.11 -1.55
CA LEU A 77 9.73 -6.66 -1.45
C LEU A 77 10.94 -6.10 -2.21
N ILE A 78 10.69 -5.10 -3.03
CA ILE A 78 11.71 -4.37 -3.78
C ILE A 78 11.60 -2.87 -3.49
N ILE A 79 12.71 -2.29 -3.01
CA ILE A 79 12.85 -0.84 -2.82
C ILE A 79 13.84 -0.30 -3.85
N TYR A 80 13.39 0.65 -4.66
CA TYR A 80 14.19 1.31 -5.68
C TYR A 80 14.85 2.58 -5.10
N PRO A 81 16.18 2.60 -4.92
CA PRO A 81 16.87 3.70 -4.27
C PRO A 81 16.86 4.96 -5.14
N GLY A 82 16.66 6.11 -4.52
CA GLY A 82 16.59 7.40 -5.21
C GLY A 82 15.28 7.67 -5.95
N SER A 83 14.30 6.77 -5.92
CA SER A 83 13.10 6.87 -6.76
C SER A 83 11.83 7.23 -6.00
N GLY A 84 10.93 7.91 -6.71
CA GLY A 84 9.60 8.26 -6.20
C GLY A 84 8.55 7.19 -6.53
N GLN A 85 7.29 7.61 -6.56
CA GLN A 85 6.14 6.74 -6.83
C GLN A 85 6.27 5.95 -8.15
N GLY A 86 6.82 6.56 -9.20
CA GLY A 86 7.07 5.89 -10.48
C GLY A 86 8.35 5.06 -10.53
N GLY A 87 8.83 4.52 -9.40
CA GLY A 87 10.11 3.82 -9.31
C GLY A 87 10.24 2.67 -10.32
N ILE A 88 9.14 1.97 -10.61
CA ILE A 88 9.12 0.89 -11.60
C ILE A 88 9.42 1.36 -13.03
N PHE A 89 9.07 2.60 -13.38
CA PHE A 89 9.34 3.19 -14.69
C PHE A 89 10.77 3.72 -14.77
N GLN A 90 11.28 4.24 -13.66
CA GLN A 90 12.66 4.72 -13.54
C GLN A 90 13.66 3.56 -13.57
N PHE A 91 13.27 2.39 -13.06
CA PHE A 91 14.06 1.17 -13.01
C PHE A 91 13.46 0.06 -13.90
N HIS A 92 12.90 0.41 -15.06
CA HIS A 92 12.20 -0.55 -15.92
C HIS A 92 13.04 -1.76 -16.31
N ASP A 93 14.35 -1.58 -16.54
CA ASP A 93 15.28 -2.63 -16.98
C ASP A 93 15.50 -3.67 -15.88
N ARG A 94 15.26 -3.27 -14.64
CA ARG A 94 15.28 -4.16 -13.49
C ARG A 94 13.88 -4.73 -13.26
N PHE A 95 12.85 -3.89 -13.27
CA PHE A 95 11.49 -4.28 -12.92
C PHE A 95 10.89 -5.32 -13.87
N ALA A 96 11.02 -5.11 -15.18
CA ALA A 96 10.41 -5.95 -16.21
C ALA A 96 10.86 -7.44 -16.14
N PRO A 97 12.16 -7.77 -16.09
CA PRO A 97 12.55 -9.18 -15.95
C PRO A 97 12.11 -9.77 -14.60
N MET A 98 12.21 -9.00 -13.50
CA MET A 98 11.81 -9.49 -12.18
C MET A 98 10.32 -9.84 -12.10
N VAL A 99 9.44 -9.02 -12.70
CA VAL A 99 8.00 -9.32 -12.69
C VAL A 99 7.67 -10.52 -13.56
N VAL A 100 8.37 -10.72 -14.68
CA VAL A 100 8.20 -11.91 -15.52
C VAL A 100 8.61 -13.17 -14.76
N ASP A 101 9.77 -13.15 -14.11
CA ASP A 101 10.26 -14.28 -13.31
C ASP A 101 9.31 -14.60 -12.15
N PHE A 102 8.86 -13.58 -11.42
CA PHE A 102 7.90 -13.73 -10.33
C PHE A 102 6.57 -14.36 -10.81
N LEU A 103 6.03 -13.88 -11.93
CA LEU A 103 4.78 -14.41 -12.50
C LEU A 103 4.96 -15.84 -13.03
N GLY A 104 6.11 -16.16 -13.62
CA GLY A 104 6.44 -17.50 -14.12
C GLY A 104 6.66 -18.52 -13.00
N ALA A 105 7.29 -18.12 -11.89
CA ALA A 105 7.48 -18.97 -10.71
C ALA A 105 6.19 -19.17 -9.91
N SER A 106 5.22 -18.26 -10.05
CA SER A 106 3.93 -18.28 -9.35
C SER A 106 2.79 -18.94 -10.14
N ALA A 107 3.09 -19.48 -11.33
CA ALA A 107 2.14 -20.13 -12.24
C ALA A 107 1.80 -21.57 -11.83
#